data_AF-A0A8H9ITS2-F1
#
_entry.id   AF-A0A8H9ITS2-F1
#
_cell.length_a   1.000
_cell.length_b   1.000
_cell.length_c   1.000
_cell.angle_alpha   90.00
_cell.angle_beta   90.00
_cell.angle_gamma   90.00
#
_symmetry.space_group_name_H-M   'P 1'
#
loop_
_entity.id
_entity.type
_entity.pdbx_description
1 polymer ?
#
loop_
_entity_poly.entity_id
_entity_poly.type
_entity_poly.pdbx_seq_one_letter_code
_entity_poly.pdbx_strand_id
1 'polypeptide(L)'
;MKPVSKLSRTLVGAALAVTAVGPLLADFVVPRTARQHLRNPNWPPHAKFHDAQYIVMGMLTGGIGLRVLSRRGGDERARFQLAAALGSIPWLGMVGASLFPGTAATDPEFEATEPQVLGMHPQLVMALALLTGLSGAVTVESARSRR
;
A
#
# COMPACT_ATOMS: atom_id res chain seq x y z
N MET A 1 -15.83 -25.34 7.08
CA MET A 1 -14.48 -24.74 6.91
C MET A 1 -14.13 -23.92 8.13
N LYS A 2 -12.85 -23.86 8.53
CA LYS A 2 -12.40 -23.03 9.65
C LYS A 2 -12.47 -21.53 9.28
N PRO A 3 -12.86 -20.65 10.22
CA PRO A 3 -12.84 -19.20 9.99
C PRO A 3 -11.41 -18.69 9.76
N VAL A 4 -11.32 -17.52 9.13
CA VAL A 4 -10.03 -16.84 8.92
C VAL A 4 -9.40 -16.56 10.29
N SER A 5 -8.10 -16.82 10.44
CA SER A 5 -7.45 -16.59 11.73
C SER A 5 -7.46 -15.10 12.09
N LYS A 6 -7.56 -14.82 13.41
CA LYS A 6 -7.48 -13.44 13.91
C LYS A 6 -6.18 -12.76 13.48
N LEU A 7 -5.06 -13.49 13.46
CA LEU A 7 -3.76 -12.98 13.03
C LEU A 7 -3.78 -12.51 11.57
N SER A 8 -4.20 -13.36 10.63
CA SER A 8 -4.31 -13.00 9.21
C SER A 8 -5.26 -11.81 9.01
N ARG A 9 -6.39 -11.80 9.72
CA ARG A 9 -7.37 -10.71 9.65
C ARG A 9 -6.80 -9.38 10.16
N THR A 10 -6.07 -9.40 11.26
CA THR A 10 -5.39 -8.23 11.81
C THR A 10 -4.30 -7.72 10.88
N LEU A 11 -3.50 -8.62 10.30
CA LEU A 11 -2.44 -8.26 9.35
C LEU A 11 -3.03 -7.55 8.13
N VAL A 12 -4.04 -8.14 7.47
CA VAL A 12 -4.70 -7.53 6.31
C VAL A 12 -5.37 -6.21 6.69
N GLY A 13 -6.01 -6.13 7.85
CA GLY A 13 -6.61 -4.90 8.36
C GLY A 13 -5.59 -3.79 8.57
N ALA A 14 -4.42 -4.11 9.14
CA ALA A 14 -3.33 -3.15 9.33
C ALA A 14 -2.76 -2.67 7.99
N ALA A 15 -2.52 -3.57 7.05
CA ALA A 15 -2.06 -3.21 5.70
C ALA A 15 -3.05 -2.29 4.98
N LEU A 16 -4.35 -2.56 5.09
CA LEU A 16 -5.41 -1.70 4.54
C LEU A 16 -5.47 -0.34 5.21
N ALA A 17 -5.27 -0.27 6.54
CA ALA A 17 -5.21 1.01 7.25
C ALA A 17 -4.02 1.84 6.77
N VAL A 18 -2.83 1.23 6.66
CA VAL A 18 -1.64 1.88 6.08
C VAL A 18 -1.90 2.34 4.65
N THR A 19 -2.58 1.52 3.84
CA THR A 19 -2.96 1.89 2.46
C THR A 19 -3.93 3.08 2.42
N ALA A 20 -4.88 3.14 3.36
CA ALA A 20 -5.90 4.18 3.41
C ALA A 20 -5.35 5.55 3.83
N VAL A 21 -4.38 5.60 4.73
CA VAL A 21 -3.90 6.88 5.31
C VAL A 21 -2.43 7.18 5.03
N GLY A 22 -1.63 6.17 4.74
CA GLY A 22 -0.17 6.28 4.57
C GLY A 22 0.22 7.31 3.51
N PRO A 23 -0.29 7.23 2.27
CA PRO A 23 0.02 8.20 1.23
C PRO A 23 -0.33 9.64 1.63
N LEU A 24 -1.54 9.88 2.18
CA LEU A 24 -1.89 11.22 2.67
C LEU A 24 -0.88 11.75 3.70
N LEU A 25 -0.50 10.89 4.63
CA LEU A 25 0.44 11.25 5.69
C LEU A 25 1.82 11.56 5.12
N ALA A 26 2.36 10.68 4.27
CA ALA A 26 3.69 10.82 3.69
C ALA A 26 3.77 11.99 2.69
N ASP A 27 2.78 12.10 1.80
CA ASP A 27 2.90 12.90 0.59
C ASP A 27 2.39 14.34 0.82
N PHE A 28 1.55 14.53 1.84
CA PHE A 28 0.96 15.83 2.14
C PHE A 28 1.14 16.31 3.58
N VAL A 29 0.94 15.47 4.59
CA VAL A 29 0.87 15.94 5.99
C VAL A 29 2.25 16.14 6.60
N VAL A 30 3.07 15.07 6.61
CA VAL A 30 4.36 15.02 7.31
C VAL A 30 5.37 15.91 6.57
N PRO A 31 5.84 17.03 7.16
CA PRO A 31 6.61 18.03 6.42
C PRO A 31 7.89 17.51 5.77
N ARG A 32 8.55 16.52 6.39
CA ARG A 32 9.79 15.95 5.88
C ARG A 32 9.56 15.26 4.53
N THR A 33 8.60 14.36 4.47
CA THR A 33 8.29 13.54 3.28
C THR A 33 7.44 14.31 2.28
N ALA A 34 6.55 15.19 2.74
CA ALA A 34 5.67 15.96 1.85
C ALA A 34 6.45 16.92 0.93
N ARG A 35 7.63 17.41 1.36
CA ARG A 35 8.52 18.22 0.52
C ARG A 35 9.11 17.45 -0.66
N GLN A 36 9.10 16.11 -0.61
CA GLN A 36 9.51 15.23 -1.70
C GLN A 36 8.32 14.85 -2.60
N HIS A 37 7.11 15.29 -2.26
CA HIS A 37 5.86 14.93 -2.94
C HIS A 37 5.00 16.17 -3.23
N LEU A 38 3.73 16.19 -2.80
CA LEU A 38 2.75 17.24 -3.13
C LEU A 38 3.20 18.67 -2.74
N ARG A 39 4.05 18.81 -1.73
CA ARG A 39 4.61 20.11 -1.29
C ARG A 39 5.96 20.45 -1.93
N ASN A 40 6.46 19.65 -2.87
CA ASN A 40 7.65 19.97 -3.63
C ASN A 40 7.36 21.14 -4.60
N PRO A 41 8.04 22.30 -4.51
CA PRO A 41 7.86 23.40 -5.46
C PRO A 41 8.36 23.06 -6.88
N ASN A 42 9.29 22.11 -7.02
CA ASN A 42 9.89 21.73 -8.30
C ASN A 42 9.03 20.76 -9.10
N TRP A 43 8.03 20.12 -8.47
CA TRP A 43 7.08 19.28 -9.18
C TRP A 43 6.13 20.10 -10.05
N PRO A 44 5.99 19.75 -11.35
CA PRO A 44 5.00 20.39 -12.20
C PRO A 44 3.58 20.06 -11.69
N PRO A 45 2.57 20.91 -12.01
CA PRO A 45 1.19 20.69 -11.57
C PRO A 45 0.64 19.28 -11.91
N HIS A 46 1.07 18.70 -13.04
CA HIS A 46 0.61 17.38 -13.45
C HIS A 46 1.19 16.22 -12.59
N ALA A 47 2.43 16.34 -12.12
CA ALA A 47 3.00 15.35 -11.19
C ALA A 47 2.22 15.37 -9.86
N LYS A 48 1.92 16.57 -9.35
CA LYS A 48 1.08 16.75 -8.15
C LYS A 48 -0.34 16.19 -8.33
N PHE A 49 -0.90 16.30 -9.53
CA PHE A 49 -2.20 15.70 -9.84
C PHE A 49 -2.14 14.17 -9.73
N HIS A 50 -1.12 13.52 -10.29
CA HIS A 50 -0.98 12.07 -10.21
C HIS A 50 -0.66 11.57 -8.79
N ASP A 51 0.09 12.34 -8.01
CA ASP A 51 0.31 12.07 -6.59
C ASP A 51 -1.00 12.16 -5.78
N ALA A 52 -1.76 13.26 -5.93
CA ALA A 52 -3.07 13.39 -5.32
C ALA A 52 -4.06 12.29 -5.77
N GLN A 53 -3.99 11.88 -7.05
CA GLN A 53 -4.74 10.74 -7.56
C GLN A 53 -4.35 9.45 -6.82
N TYR A 54 -3.06 9.20 -6.60
CA TYR A 54 -2.57 8.05 -5.84
C TYR A 54 -3.04 8.06 -4.39
N ILE A 55 -2.96 9.22 -3.72
CA ILE A 55 -3.48 9.41 -2.36
C ILE A 55 -4.96 9.01 -2.28
N VAL A 56 -5.79 9.53 -3.19
CA VAL A 56 -7.23 9.24 -3.22
C VAL A 56 -7.50 7.77 -3.54
N MET A 57 -6.79 7.17 -4.49
CA MET A 57 -6.92 5.74 -4.80
C MET A 57 -6.53 4.85 -3.60
N GLY A 58 -5.49 5.22 -2.86
CA GLY A 58 -5.10 4.54 -1.61
C GLY A 58 -6.19 4.61 -0.56
N MET A 59 -6.76 5.81 -0.32
CA MET A 59 -7.90 6.00 0.58
C MET A 59 -9.09 5.13 0.19
N LEU A 60 -9.45 5.10 -1.09
CA LEU A 60 -10.60 4.36 -1.59
C LEU A 60 -10.38 2.84 -1.47
N THR A 61 -9.25 2.32 -1.97
CA THR A 61 -8.96 0.88 -1.92
C THR A 61 -8.78 0.38 -0.49
N GLY A 62 -8.04 1.12 0.35
CA GLY A 62 -7.87 0.82 1.77
C GLY A 62 -9.20 0.89 2.54
N GLY A 63 -9.97 1.96 2.37
CA GLY A 63 -11.26 2.15 3.03
C GLY A 63 -12.31 1.11 2.62
N ILE A 64 -12.44 0.82 1.32
CA ILE A 64 -13.32 -0.23 0.81
C ILE A 64 -12.87 -1.60 1.33
N GLY A 65 -11.57 -1.89 1.33
CA GLY A 65 -11.04 -3.14 1.85
C GLY A 65 -11.34 -3.32 3.34
N LEU A 66 -11.16 -2.27 4.17
CA LEU A 66 -11.52 -2.30 5.59
C LEU A 66 -13.01 -2.55 5.79
N ARG A 67 -13.85 -1.90 4.97
CA ARG A 67 -15.30 -2.09 4.98
C ARG A 67 -15.65 -3.54 4.65
N VAL A 68 -15.08 -4.10 3.58
CA VAL A 68 -15.27 -5.50 3.14
C VAL A 68 -14.83 -6.48 4.23
N LEU A 69 -13.64 -6.29 4.80
CA LEU A 69 -13.08 -7.13 5.86
C LEU A 69 -13.91 -7.12 7.15
N SER A 70 -14.64 -6.03 7.39
CA SER A 70 -15.47 -5.83 8.59
C SER A 70 -16.93 -6.23 8.40
N ARG A 71 -17.38 -6.57 7.18
CA ARG A 71 -18.75 -7.04 6.96
C ARG A 71 -18.99 -8.37 7.70
N ARG A 72 -20.22 -8.58 8.18
CA ARG A 72 -20.72 -9.86 8.70
C ARG A 72 -21.59 -10.56 7.64
N GLY A 73 -21.71 -11.89 7.72
CA GLY A 73 -22.56 -12.72 6.84
C GLY A 73 -22.04 -12.94 5.42
N GLY A 74 -22.41 -14.03 4.75
CA GLY A 74 -21.83 -14.42 3.45
C GLY A 74 -20.45 -15.05 3.56
N ASP A 75 -19.78 -15.27 2.42
CA ASP A 75 -18.47 -15.93 2.37
C ASP A 75 -17.37 -15.07 3.01
N GLU A 76 -16.94 -15.45 4.21
CA GLU A 76 -15.86 -14.81 4.97
C GLU A 76 -14.53 -14.84 4.21
N ARG A 77 -14.24 -15.93 3.51
CA ARG A 77 -12.96 -16.11 2.83
C ARG A 77 -12.88 -15.28 1.56
N ALA A 78 -13.93 -15.30 0.74
CA ALA A 78 -13.98 -14.49 -0.46
C ALA A 78 -13.79 -13.00 -0.12
N ARG A 79 -14.42 -12.53 0.96
CA ARG A 79 -14.22 -11.16 1.46
C ARG A 79 -12.81 -10.91 1.97
N PHE A 80 -12.23 -11.84 2.71
CA PHE A 80 -10.85 -11.72 3.17
C PHE A 80 -9.87 -11.61 2.00
N GLN A 81 -10.02 -12.46 0.97
CA GLN A 81 -9.21 -12.42 -0.24
C GLN A 81 -9.42 -11.11 -1.03
N LEU A 82 -10.66 -10.66 -1.17
CA LEU A 82 -10.97 -9.38 -1.81
C LEU A 82 -10.36 -8.19 -1.03
N ALA A 83 -10.44 -8.21 0.30
CA ALA A 83 -9.83 -7.18 1.15
C ALA A 83 -8.30 -7.17 1.00
N ALA A 84 -7.66 -8.34 0.98
CA ALA A 84 -6.22 -8.44 0.72
C ALA A 84 -5.86 -7.95 -0.69
N ALA A 85 -6.63 -8.32 -1.71
CA ALA A 85 -6.43 -7.88 -3.08
C ALA A 85 -6.54 -6.35 -3.21
N LEU A 86 -7.57 -5.74 -2.61
CA LEU A 86 -7.73 -4.28 -2.57
C LEU A 86 -6.53 -3.60 -1.88
N GLY A 87 -6.05 -4.17 -0.77
CA GLY A 87 -4.85 -3.68 -0.09
C GLY A 87 -3.59 -3.78 -0.94
N SER A 88 -3.47 -4.78 -1.81
CA SER A 88 -2.30 -4.96 -2.67
C SER A 88 -2.23 -3.97 -3.84
N ILE A 89 -3.36 -3.44 -4.31
CA ILE A 89 -3.41 -2.65 -5.57
C ILE A 89 -2.43 -1.47 -5.57
N PRO A 90 -2.42 -0.56 -4.57
CA PRO A 90 -1.52 0.59 -4.61
C PRO A 90 -0.05 0.21 -4.54
N TRP A 91 0.30 -0.82 -3.77
CA TRP A 91 1.69 -1.29 -3.62
C TRP A 91 2.18 -2.01 -4.87
N LEU A 92 1.34 -2.81 -5.53
CA LEU A 92 1.64 -3.39 -6.84
C LEU A 92 1.82 -2.30 -7.89
N GLY A 93 0.97 -1.26 -7.87
CA GLY A 93 1.11 -0.10 -8.74
C GLY A 93 2.44 0.62 -8.54
N MET A 94 2.86 0.82 -7.29
CA MET A 94 4.14 1.45 -6.94
C MET A 94 5.34 0.62 -7.42
N VAL A 95 5.36 -0.69 -7.15
CA VAL A 95 6.44 -1.57 -7.64
C VAL A 95 6.44 -1.64 -9.16
N GLY A 96 5.26 -1.70 -9.78
CA GLY A 96 5.09 -1.72 -11.22
C GLY A 96 5.54 -0.42 -11.91
N ALA A 97 5.38 0.73 -11.25
CA ALA A 97 5.83 2.02 -11.77
C ALA A 97 7.34 2.00 -12.09
N SER A 98 8.15 1.36 -11.25
CA SER A 98 9.60 1.22 -11.45
C SER A 98 10.01 0.45 -12.72
N LEU A 99 9.07 -0.22 -13.38
CA LEU A 99 9.32 -0.91 -14.65
C LEU A 99 9.19 0.02 -15.86
N PHE A 100 8.62 1.22 -15.69
CA PHE A 100 8.43 2.18 -16.77
C PHE A 100 9.66 3.10 -16.89
N PRO A 101 10.14 3.36 -18.12
CA PRO A 101 11.30 4.20 -18.34
C PRO A 101 11.04 5.64 -17.89
N GLY A 102 12.03 6.26 -17.26
CA GLY A 102 11.96 7.65 -16.79
C GLY A 102 11.21 7.83 -15.46
N THR A 103 10.89 6.75 -14.75
CA THR A 103 10.34 6.81 -13.39
C THR A 103 11.45 6.59 -12.35
N ALA A 104 11.32 7.24 -11.20
CA ALA A 104 12.22 7.06 -10.07
C ALA A 104 11.43 7.17 -8.76
N ALA A 105 11.93 6.50 -7.71
CA ALA A 105 11.37 6.59 -6.36
C ALA A 105 11.74 7.91 -5.65
N THR A 106 12.75 8.62 -6.17
CA THR A 106 13.35 9.79 -5.54
C THR A 106 13.76 10.76 -6.63
N ASP A 107 13.48 12.04 -6.45
CA ASP A 107 13.98 13.09 -7.35
C ASP A 107 15.50 13.32 -7.14
N PRO A 108 16.24 13.74 -8.17
CA PRO A 108 17.70 13.97 -8.08
C PRO A 108 18.12 14.90 -6.93
N GLU A 109 17.28 15.85 -6.56
CA GLU A 109 17.56 16.82 -5.49
C GLU A 109 17.56 16.20 -4.08
N PHE A 110 17.02 14.99 -3.89
CA PHE A 110 16.98 14.31 -2.60
C PHE A 110 17.92 13.11 -2.50
N GLU A 111 18.45 12.61 -3.63
CA GLU A 111 19.25 11.37 -3.69
C GLU A 111 20.40 11.33 -2.67
N ALA A 112 21.10 12.45 -2.46
CA ALA A 112 22.23 12.52 -1.53
C ALA A 112 21.83 12.42 -0.04
N THR A 113 20.58 12.69 0.29
CA THR A 113 20.08 12.80 1.67
C THR A 113 19.06 11.72 2.04
N GLU A 114 18.59 10.96 1.05
CA GLU A 114 17.56 9.97 1.24
C GLU A 114 18.15 8.70 1.86
N PRO A 115 17.64 8.23 3.00
CA PRO A 115 18.09 6.96 3.58
C PRO A 115 17.78 5.80 2.64
N GLN A 116 18.72 4.86 2.52
CA GLN A 116 18.50 3.61 1.82
C GLN A 116 18.37 2.45 2.81
N VAL A 117 17.48 1.51 2.50
CA VAL A 117 17.32 0.26 3.24
C VAL A 117 17.59 -0.89 2.28
N LEU A 118 18.67 -1.64 2.54
CA LEU A 118 19.14 -2.72 1.66
C LEU A 118 19.35 -2.27 0.20
N GLY A 119 19.82 -1.03 0.01
CA GLY A 119 20.04 -0.44 -1.32
C GLY A 119 18.76 0.03 -2.03
N MET A 120 17.61 0.01 -1.37
CA MET A 120 16.33 0.45 -1.92
C MET A 120 15.78 1.68 -1.20
N HIS A 121 14.94 2.45 -1.89
CA HIS A 121 14.15 3.51 -1.27
C HIS A 121 13.20 2.94 -0.21
N PRO A 122 13.03 3.59 0.96
CA PRO A 122 12.20 3.07 2.06
C PRO A 122 10.76 2.74 1.63
N GLN A 123 10.19 3.51 0.69
CA GLN A 123 8.84 3.26 0.17
C GLN A 123 8.72 1.94 -0.59
N LEU A 124 9.76 1.55 -1.36
CA LEU A 124 9.77 0.29 -2.08
C LEU A 124 9.94 -0.89 -1.13
N VAL A 125 10.76 -0.73 -0.08
CA VAL A 125 10.88 -1.74 0.98
C VAL A 125 9.54 -1.94 1.70
N MET A 126 8.85 -0.85 2.03
CA MET A 126 7.50 -0.90 2.61
C MET A 126 6.51 -1.63 1.69
N ALA A 127 6.50 -1.29 0.40
CA ALA A 127 5.64 -1.93 -0.58
C ALA A 127 5.86 -3.45 -0.62
N LEU A 128 7.13 -3.89 -0.73
CA LEU A 128 7.49 -5.31 -0.74
C LEU A 128 7.12 -6.02 0.56
N ALA A 129 7.33 -5.38 1.72
CA ALA A 129 6.98 -5.93 3.01
C ALA A 129 5.45 -6.14 3.15
N LEU A 130 4.65 -5.14 2.75
CA LEU A 130 3.20 -5.22 2.78
C LEU A 130 2.67 -6.29 1.81
N LEU A 131 3.19 -6.34 0.58
CA LEU A 131 2.82 -7.35 -0.41
C LEU A 131 3.18 -8.76 0.05
N THR A 132 4.34 -8.93 0.68
CA THR A 132 4.76 -10.22 1.26
C THR A 132 3.83 -10.63 2.40
N GLY A 133 3.50 -9.71 3.30
CA GLY A 133 2.57 -9.96 4.41
C GLY A 133 1.17 -10.34 3.92
N LEU A 134 0.62 -9.60 2.96
CA LEU A 134 -0.69 -9.87 2.35
C LEU A 134 -0.71 -11.24 1.65
N SER A 135 0.32 -11.53 0.85
CA SER A 135 0.45 -12.81 0.13
C SER A 135 0.60 -13.99 1.09
N GLY A 136 1.40 -13.81 2.16
CA GLY A 136 1.58 -14.80 3.21
C GLY A 136 0.27 -15.09 3.95
N ALA A 137 -0.49 -14.06 4.32
CA ALA A 137 -1.79 -14.21 4.97
C ALA A 137 -2.78 -14.97 4.07
N VAL A 138 -2.86 -14.64 2.78
CA VAL A 138 -3.72 -15.35 1.82
C VAL A 138 -3.29 -16.81 1.65
N THR A 139 -1.99 -17.08 1.56
CA THR A 139 -1.45 -18.43 1.36
C THR A 139 -1.69 -19.32 2.58
N VAL A 140 -1.42 -18.80 3.78
CA VAL A 140 -1.66 -19.51 5.05
C VAL A 140 -3.12 -19.87 5.19
N GLU A 141 -4.02 -18.91 4.96
CA GLU A 141 -5.44 -19.21 5.04
C GLU A 141 -5.81 -20.23 3.96
N SER A 142 -5.38 -20.06 2.71
CA SER A 142 -5.65 -21.00 1.63
C SER A 142 -5.24 -22.44 1.95
N ALA A 143 -4.10 -22.64 2.62
CA ALA A 143 -3.69 -23.95 3.11
C ALA A 143 -4.58 -24.48 4.25
N ARG A 144 -5.01 -23.63 5.18
CA ARG A 144 -5.89 -23.99 6.32
C ARG A 144 -7.29 -24.45 5.92
N SER A 145 -7.77 -24.16 4.71
CA SER A 145 -9.08 -24.69 4.25
C SER A 145 -9.00 -26.03 3.56
N ARG A 146 -7.83 -26.39 3.04
CA ARG A 146 -7.61 -27.66 2.34
C ARG A 146 -7.39 -28.82 3.32
N ARG A 147 -7.12 -28.48 4.58
CA ARG A 147 -7.00 -29.40 5.72
C ARG A 147 -8.29 -29.38 6.54
#